data_AF-A0A100XHU7-F1
#
_entry.id   AF-A0A100XHU7-F1
#
_cell.length_a   1.000
_cell.length_b   1.000
_cell.length_c   1.000
_cell.angle_alpha   90.00
_cell.angle_beta   90.00
_cell.angle_gamma   90.00
#
_symmetry.space_group_name_H-M   'P 1'
#
loop_
_entity.id
_entity.type
_entity.pdbx_description
1 polymer ?
#
loop_
_entity_poly.entity_id
_entity_poly.type
_entity_poly.pdbx_seq_one_letter_code
_entity_poly.pdbx_strand_id
1 'polypeptide(L)'
;MRVITHAFAVLVVLFGGAVAVAGDAAADSQPLQGVYAYHEEGAPEGTTWTVTPTCSPTVGDLREPLYLPVGCTLHVTSATPAQVTFEERAANFGGDARLVAGRWQLVANKLEGTRCPDGGTRPSTDVYEFDNETLTGTRTVTQPGECGLLPSMEKRAFTLTFLRPLPRPVERYPFYCEPGGLRACW
;
A
#
# COMPACT_ATOMS: atom_id res chain seq x y z
N MET A 1 -52.17 21.44 -61.20
CA MET A 1 -50.79 21.83 -61.55
C MET A 1 -49.86 20.95 -60.72
N ARG A 2 -49.08 20.05 -61.36
CA ARG A 2 -48.11 19.17 -60.68
C ARG A 2 -46.86 19.97 -60.33
N VAL A 3 -46.38 19.86 -59.10
CA VAL A 3 -44.94 19.94 -58.80
C VAL A 3 -44.62 18.85 -57.80
N ILE A 4 -43.87 17.86 -58.27
CA ILE A 4 -43.15 16.87 -57.47
C ILE A 4 -41.82 17.54 -57.11
N THR A 5 -41.46 17.57 -55.82
CA THR A 5 -40.10 17.91 -55.40
C THR A 5 -39.65 16.88 -54.38
N HIS A 6 -38.73 16.02 -54.82
CA HIS A 6 -37.98 15.13 -53.97
C HIS A 6 -36.82 15.87 -53.28
N ALA A 7 -36.36 15.25 -52.18
CA ALA A 7 -35.02 15.37 -51.59
C ALA A 7 -34.84 16.51 -50.55
N PHE A 8 -34.03 16.40 -49.50
CA PHE A 8 -32.87 15.56 -49.20
C PHE A 8 -32.80 15.31 -47.68
N ALA A 9 -32.30 14.14 -47.27
CA ALA A 9 -31.97 13.81 -45.89
C ALA A 9 -30.72 14.56 -45.40
N VAL A 10 -30.70 14.98 -44.14
CA VAL A 10 -29.45 15.13 -43.36
C VAL A 10 -29.75 14.75 -41.91
N LEU A 11 -29.36 13.52 -41.54
CA LEU A 11 -29.30 13.06 -40.16
C LEU A 11 -27.93 13.48 -39.62
N VAL A 12 -27.87 14.54 -38.81
CA VAL A 12 -26.64 14.94 -38.12
C VAL A 12 -26.52 14.11 -36.85
N VAL A 13 -25.79 13.00 -36.92
CA VAL A 13 -25.36 12.25 -35.73
C VAL A 13 -24.09 12.92 -35.20
N LEU A 14 -24.24 13.81 -34.22
CA LEU A 14 -23.11 14.34 -33.44
C LEU A 14 -22.65 13.25 -32.47
N PHE A 15 -21.72 12.40 -32.89
CA PHE A 15 -20.89 11.64 -31.96
C PHE A 15 -19.91 12.61 -31.31
N GLY A 16 -20.30 13.19 -30.17
CA GLY A 16 -19.37 13.85 -29.27
C GLY A 16 -18.45 12.80 -28.66
N GLY A 17 -17.28 12.61 -29.26
CA GLY A 17 -16.20 11.84 -28.64
C GLY A 17 -15.74 12.58 -27.39
N ALA A 18 -16.16 12.11 -26.22
CA ALA A 18 -15.52 12.50 -24.98
C ALA A 18 -14.09 11.97 -25.02
N VAL A 19 -13.15 12.87 -25.30
CA VAL A 19 -11.73 12.65 -25.02
C VAL A 19 -11.64 12.46 -23.50
N ALA A 20 -11.54 11.20 -23.08
CA ALA A 20 -11.11 10.87 -21.73
C ALA A 20 -9.62 11.23 -21.68
N VAL A 21 -9.34 12.46 -21.23
CA VAL A 21 -8.00 12.75 -20.71
C VAL A 21 -7.89 11.89 -19.47
N ALA A 22 -7.22 10.74 -19.57
CA ALA A 22 -6.63 10.11 -18.41
C ALA A 22 -5.56 11.08 -17.92
N GLY A 23 -5.99 12.10 -17.17
CA GLY A 23 -5.09 12.96 -16.44
C GLY A 23 -4.29 12.06 -15.52
N ASP A 24 -2.98 12.20 -15.53
CA ASP A 24 -2.06 11.49 -14.65
C ASP A 24 -2.55 11.61 -13.21
N ALA A 25 -3.26 10.59 -12.72
CA ALA A 25 -3.66 10.46 -11.33
C ALA A 25 -2.49 9.93 -10.48
N ALA A 26 -1.26 10.32 -10.82
CA ALA A 26 -0.19 10.44 -9.84
C ALA A 26 -0.35 11.81 -9.15
N ALA A 27 -1.56 12.10 -8.68
CA ALA A 27 -1.88 13.27 -7.89
C ALA A 27 -1.33 13.03 -6.49
N ASP A 28 -0.02 13.20 -6.33
CA ASP A 28 0.66 13.53 -5.06
C ASP A 28 0.09 12.81 -3.83
N SER A 29 -0.09 11.48 -3.92
CA SER A 29 -0.77 10.73 -2.88
C SER A 29 0.15 10.68 -1.67
N GLN A 30 -0.17 11.48 -0.64
CA GLN A 30 0.70 11.62 0.51
C GLN A 30 1.01 10.23 1.11
N PRO A 31 2.25 9.99 1.57
CA PRO A 31 2.60 8.73 2.19
C PRO A 31 1.65 8.44 3.36
N LEU A 32 1.21 7.19 3.47
CA LEU A 32 0.27 6.75 4.48
C LEU A 32 0.81 7.05 5.89
N GLN A 33 -0.02 7.62 6.76
CA GLN A 33 0.40 8.06 8.09
C GLN A 33 -0.76 8.02 9.08
N GLY A 34 -0.58 7.33 10.21
CA GLY A 34 -1.58 7.27 11.26
C GLY A 34 -1.70 5.89 11.90
N VAL A 35 -2.79 5.71 12.63
CA VAL A 35 -3.20 4.42 13.20
C VAL A 35 -4.44 3.93 12.44
N TYR A 36 -4.38 2.69 11.99
CA TYR A 36 -5.40 2.05 11.16
C TYR A 36 -5.87 0.76 11.81
N ALA A 37 -7.16 0.42 11.69
CA ALA A 37 -7.64 -0.93 11.95
C ALA A 37 -7.33 -1.81 10.74
N TYR A 38 -6.83 -3.02 10.98
CA TYR A 38 -6.58 -4.02 9.96
C TYR A 38 -7.73 -5.00 9.88
N HIS A 39 -8.21 -5.26 8.66
CA HIS A 39 -9.30 -6.20 8.41
C HIS A 39 -8.90 -7.21 7.34
N GLU A 40 -8.83 -8.48 7.71
CA GLU A 40 -8.63 -9.62 6.81
C GLU A 40 -9.44 -10.80 7.37
N GLU A 41 -9.94 -11.67 6.51
CA GLU A 41 -10.61 -12.89 6.96
C GLU A 41 -9.69 -13.76 7.82
N GLY A 42 -10.14 -14.07 9.04
CA GLY A 42 -9.39 -14.87 10.02
C GLY A 42 -8.30 -14.10 10.77
N ALA A 43 -8.13 -12.79 10.55
CA ALA A 43 -7.26 -11.98 11.38
C ALA A 43 -7.87 -11.74 12.77
N PRO A 44 -7.06 -11.65 13.84
CA PRO A 44 -7.54 -11.33 15.18
C PRO A 44 -8.27 -9.99 15.21
N GLU A 45 -9.39 -9.93 15.94
CA GLU A 45 -10.13 -8.68 16.14
C GLU A 45 -9.28 -7.63 16.86
N GLY A 46 -9.47 -6.37 16.51
CA GLY A 46 -8.72 -5.27 17.09
C GLY A 46 -7.25 -5.19 16.66
N THR A 47 -6.84 -5.92 15.62
CA THR A 47 -5.52 -5.73 15.00
C THR A 47 -5.41 -4.28 14.48
N THR A 48 -4.35 -3.59 14.90
CA THR A 48 -4.09 -2.20 14.50
C THR A 48 -2.71 -2.06 13.87
N TRP A 49 -2.63 -1.24 12.84
CA TRP A 49 -1.39 -0.84 12.20
C TRP A 49 -1.07 0.59 12.56
N THR A 50 0.12 0.82 13.10
CA THR A 50 0.69 2.16 13.23
C THR A 50 1.68 2.38 12.11
N VAL A 51 1.43 3.39 11.28
CA VAL A 51 2.23 3.68 10.08
C VAL A 51 2.88 5.05 10.23
N THR A 52 4.21 5.07 10.19
CA THR A 52 5.03 6.29 10.32
C THR A 52 5.92 6.46 9.09
N PRO A 53 5.77 7.54 8.31
CA PRO A 53 6.63 7.79 7.16
C PRO A 53 7.96 8.42 7.56
N THR A 54 9.03 8.06 6.86
CA THR A 54 10.30 8.81 6.81
C THR A 54 10.71 8.98 5.37
N CYS A 55 10.88 10.23 4.94
CA CYS A 55 11.08 10.59 3.55
C CYS A 55 12.40 11.35 3.36
N SER A 56 13.03 11.08 2.23
CA SER A 56 14.08 11.92 1.67
C SER A 56 13.53 12.61 0.42
N PRO A 57 13.74 13.92 0.24
CA PRO A 57 13.42 14.57 -1.02
C PRO A 57 14.15 13.90 -2.17
N THR A 58 13.43 13.63 -3.25
CA THR A 58 14.04 13.07 -4.46
C THR A 58 14.60 14.20 -5.31
N VAL A 59 15.75 13.97 -5.93
CA VAL A 59 16.36 14.97 -6.80
C VAL A 59 15.86 14.72 -8.22
N GLY A 60 15.02 15.62 -8.72
CA GLY A 60 14.57 15.63 -10.11
C GLY A 60 15.67 16.19 -11.03
N ASP A 61 15.43 17.38 -11.59
CA ASP A 61 16.34 18.07 -12.52
C ASP A 61 17.55 18.76 -11.85
N LEU A 62 17.89 18.36 -10.62
CA LEU A 62 18.91 18.96 -9.74
C LEU A 62 18.62 20.42 -9.30
N ARG A 63 17.55 21.06 -9.77
CA ARG A 63 17.21 22.45 -9.43
C ARG A 63 16.32 22.53 -8.19
N GLU A 64 15.29 21.69 -8.11
CA GLU A 64 14.31 21.69 -7.02
C GLU A 64 14.14 20.30 -6.39
N PRO A 65 14.05 20.22 -5.04
CA PRO A 65 13.72 18.97 -4.37
C PRO A 65 12.27 18.58 -4.65
N LEU A 66 12.07 17.34 -5.08
CA LEU A 66 10.74 16.77 -5.30
C LEU A 66 10.31 15.97 -4.07
N TYR A 67 9.24 16.41 -3.43
CA TYR A 67 8.64 15.80 -2.24
C TYR A 67 7.67 14.68 -2.61
N LEU A 68 8.19 13.63 -3.24
CA LEU A 68 7.38 12.56 -3.79
C LEU A 68 7.31 11.34 -2.85
N PRO A 69 6.19 10.57 -2.87
CA PRO A 69 6.04 9.35 -2.07
C PRO A 69 7.08 8.27 -2.35
N VAL A 70 7.65 8.23 -3.56
CA VAL A 70 8.73 7.29 -3.93
C VAL A 70 10.01 7.48 -3.12
N GLY A 71 10.24 8.69 -2.59
CA GLY A 71 11.35 8.99 -1.69
C GLY A 71 11.11 8.58 -0.22
N CYS A 72 9.98 7.96 0.07
CA CYS A 72 9.56 7.63 1.44
C CYS A 72 9.74 6.14 1.76
N THR A 73 9.91 5.88 3.05
CA THR A 73 9.80 4.57 3.71
C THR A 73 8.64 4.65 4.69
N LEU A 74 7.75 3.68 4.69
CA LEU A 74 6.73 3.57 5.73
C LEU A 74 7.19 2.55 6.77
N HIS A 75 7.38 3.00 8.01
CA HIS A 75 7.58 2.11 9.14
C HIS A 75 6.22 1.64 9.64
N VAL A 76 5.94 0.35 9.49
CA VAL A 76 4.66 -0.27 9.84
C VAL A 76 4.87 -1.15 11.07
N THR A 77 4.07 -0.92 12.10
CA THR A 77 3.96 -1.79 13.26
C THR A 77 2.54 -2.32 13.37
N SER A 78 2.36 -3.63 13.27
CA SER A 78 1.10 -4.32 13.50
C SER A 78 1.04 -4.84 14.93
N ALA A 79 -0.07 -4.58 15.62
CA ALA A 79 -0.28 -4.98 17.00
C ALA A 79 -1.70 -5.47 17.26
N THR A 80 -1.85 -6.47 18.12
CA THR A 80 -3.14 -6.97 18.62
C THR A 80 -3.31 -6.63 20.10
N PRO A 81 -4.56 -6.58 20.64
CA PRO A 81 -4.80 -6.29 22.05
C PRO A 81 -4.26 -7.37 23.01
N ALA A 82 -4.18 -8.61 22.55
CA ALA A 82 -3.65 -9.76 23.27
C ALA A 82 -2.71 -10.59 22.38
N GLN A 83 -1.81 -11.38 22.98
CA GLN A 83 -0.81 -12.21 22.28
C GLN A 83 -0.82 -13.67 22.79
N VAL A 84 -2.00 -14.17 23.09
CA VAL A 84 -2.23 -15.48 23.72
C VAL A 84 -2.31 -16.57 22.65
N THR A 85 -3.04 -16.34 21.56
CA THR A 85 -3.20 -17.32 20.48
C THR A 85 -2.05 -17.26 19.49
N PHE A 86 -1.94 -18.29 18.65
CA PHE A 86 -0.96 -18.30 17.56
C PHE A 86 -1.26 -17.17 16.56
N GLU A 87 -2.54 -17.00 16.22
CA GLU A 87 -3.02 -16.01 15.25
C GLU A 87 -2.74 -14.59 15.75
N GLU A 88 -2.95 -14.34 17.04
CA GLU A 88 -2.58 -13.08 17.69
C GLU A 88 -1.09 -12.81 17.57
N ARG A 89 -0.22 -13.73 18.01
CA ARG A 89 1.24 -13.54 17.89
C ARG A 89 1.67 -13.35 16.44
N ALA A 90 1.14 -14.13 15.52
CA ALA A 90 1.46 -14.04 14.10
C ALA A 90 0.99 -12.73 13.45
N ALA A 91 -0.03 -12.06 14.00
CA ALA A 91 -0.49 -10.76 13.54
C ALA A 91 0.39 -9.59 14.05
N ASN A 92 1.24 -9.82 15.06
CA ASN A 92 2.18 -8.81 15.56
C ASN A 92 3.48 -8.85 14.77
N PHE A 93 3.84 -7.75 14.13
CA PHE A 93 5.09 -7.63 13.39
C PHE A 93 5.47 -6.16 13.20
N GLY A 94 6.73 -5.92 12.84
CA GLY A 94 7.20 -4.62 12.37
C GLY A 94 7.97 -4.78 11.06
N GLY A 95 7.95 -3.75 10.22
CA GLY A 95 8.81 -3.71 9.04
C GLY A 95 8.60 -2.45 8.21
N ASP A 96 9.38 -2.37 7.13
CA ASP A 96 9.43 -1.20 6.27
C ASP A 96 8.74 -1.47 4.93
N ALA A 97 7.80 -0.60 4.56
CA ALA A 97 7.17 -0.61 3.25
C ALA A 97 7.86 0.38 2.30
N ARG A 98 8.05 -0.04 1.05
CA ARG A 98 8.58 0.77 -0.05
C ARG A 98 7.56 0.88 -1.18
N LEU A 99 7.54 2.01 -1.86
CA LEU A 99 6.65 2.19 -3.01
C LEU A 99 7.22 1.46 -4.23
N VAL A 100 6.52 0.44 -4.70
CA VAL A 100 6.89 -0.40 -5.84
C VAL A 100 5.70 -0.45 -6.80
N ALA A 101 5.90 -0.03 -8.05
CA ALA A 101 4.86 -0.03 -9.08
C ALA A 101 3.52 0.62 -8.63
N GLY A 102 3.60 1.71 -7.87
CA GLY A 102 2.44 2.46 -7.38
C GLY A 102 1.77 1.89 -6.12
N ARG A 103 2.26 0.79 -5.56
CA ARG A 103 1.76 0.21 -4.29
C ARG A 103 2.85 0.14 -3.24
N TRP A 104 2.47 0.29 -1.98
CA TRP A 104 3.36 0.07 -0.86
C TRP A 104 3.56 -1.42 -0.64
N GLN A 105 4.80 -1.87 -0.73
CA GLN A 105 5.20 -3.26 -0.53
C GLN A 105 5.98 -3.40 0.76
N LEU A 106 5.51 -4.25 1.66
CA LEU A 106 6.13 -4.62 2.94
C LEU A 106 6.39 -6.12 2.98
N VAL A 107 7.58 -6.53 3.40
CA VAL A 107 7.92 -7.94 3.64
C VAL A 107 8.07 -8.18 5.14
N ALA A 108 7.25 -9.06 5.70
CA ALA A 108 7.33 -9.48 7.09
C ALA A 108 7.81 -10.93 7.18
N ASN A 109 9.01 -11.12 7.73
CA ASN A 109 9.54 -12.44 8.05
C ASN A 109 9.03 -12.87 9.42
N LYS A 110 8.19 -13.90 9.47
CA LYS A 110 7.57 -14.38 10.70
C LYS A 110 8.25 -15.67 11.13
N LEU A 111 8.91 -15.67 12.28
CA LEU A 111 9.55 -16.87 12.84
C LEU A 111 8.49 -17.92 13.24
N GLU A 112 7.35 -17.46 13.76
CA GLU A 112 6.18 -18.27 14.08
C GLU A 112 5.06 -18.04 13.05
N GLY A 113 5.36 -18.26 11.78
CA GLY A 113 4.46 -17.92 10.67
C GLY A 113 3.47 -19.01 10.27
N THR A 114 3.83 -20.28 10.49
CA THR A 114 3.00 -21.45 10.17
C THR A 114 2.84 -22.33 11.41
N ARG A 115 1.60 -22.77 11.70
CA ARG A 115 1.34 -23.78 12.72
C ARG A 115 1.40 -25.18 12.11
N CYS A 116 2.19 -26.04 12.72
CA CYS A 116 2.39 -27.41 12.26
C CYS A 116 1.46 -28.40 12.97
N PRO A 117 1.16 -29.57 12.35
CA PRO A 117 0.34 -30.61 12.97
C PRO A 117 0.94 -31.20 14.26
N ASP A 118 2.27 -31.12 14.42
CA ASP A 118 3.01 -31.53 15.61
C ASP A 118 2.86 -30.55 16.79
N GLY A 119 2.13 -29.45 16.61
CA GLY A 119 1.94 -28.38 17.60
C GLY A 119 3.05 -27.34 17.60
N GLY A 120 4.12 -27.53 16.82
CA GLY A 120 5.19 -26.56 16.64
C GLY A 120 4.83 -25.44 15.68
N THR A 121 5.74 -24.47 15.56
CA THR A 121 5.66 -23.39 14.58
C THR A 121 6.86 -23.43 13.65
N ARG A 122 6.69 -22.91 12.43
CA ARG A 122 7.77 -22.72 11.45
C ARG A 122 7.73 -21.33 10.82
N PRO A 123 8.85 -20.88 10.25
CA PRO A 123 8.88 -19.58 9.60
C PRO A 123 7.95 -19.49 8.39
N SER A 124 7.37 -18.30 8.18
CA SER A 124 6.72 -17.91 6.93
C SER A 124 7.22 -16.54 6.48
N THR A 125 7.01 -16.23 5.21
CA THR A 125 7.23 -14.90 4.65
C THR A 125 5.90 -14.35 4.18
N ASP A 126 5.54 -13.18 4.69
CA ASP A 126 4.34 -12.49 4.29
C ASP A 126 4.72 -11.24 3.50
N VAL A 127 4.13 -11.06 2.32
CA VAL A 127 4.28 -9.87 1.49
C VAL A 127 2.96 -9.13 1.48
N TYR A 128 2.96 -7.87 1.92
CA TYR A 128 1.78 -7.00 1.90
C TYR A 128 1.96 -5.96 0.81
N GLU A 129 0.99 -5.87 -0.09
CA GLU A 129 0.92 -4.84 -1.14
C GLU A 129 -0.36 -4.03 -0.93
N PHE A 130 -0.26 -2.72 -0.71
CA PHE A 130 -1.42 -1.88 -0.41
C PHE A 130 -1.35 -0.50 -1.04
N ASP A 131 -2.53 0.09 -1.17
CA ASP A 131 -2.75 1.41 -1.73
C ASP A 131 -3.13 2.41 -0.62
N ASN A 132 -2.54 3.60 -0.63
CA ASN A 132 -2.76 4.62 0.38
C ASN A 132 -4.03 5.45 0.14
N GLU A 133 -4.59 5.46 -1.06
CA GLU A 133 -5.82 6.17 -1.40
C GLU A 133 -7.05 5.32 -1.11
N THR A 134 -7.05 4.07 -1.58
CA THR A 134 -8.19 3.15 -1.38
C THR A 134 -8.15 2.44 -0.04
N LEU A 135 -7.01 2.45 0.65
CA LEU A 135 -6.78 1.72 1.91
C LEU A 135 -7.07 0.22 1.78
N THR A 136 -6.87 -0.35 0.59
CA THR A 136 -7.03 -1.78 0.33
C THR A 136 -5.70 -2.41 -0.05
N GLY A 137 -5.53 -3.69 0.27
CA GLY A 137 -4.32 -4.41 -0.09
C GLY A 137 -4.50 -5.92 -0.27
N THR A 138 -3.41 -6.57 -0.62
CA THR A 138 -3.30 -8.03 -0.72
C THR A 138 -2.11 -8.49 0.10
N ARG A 139 -2.33 -9.48 0.96
CA ARG A 139 -1.31 -10.21 1.69
C ARG A 139 -1.05 -11.52 0.98
N THR A 140 0.21 -11.78 0.64
CA THR A 140 0.67 -13.06 0.11
C THR A 140 1.48 -13.77 1.17
N VAL A 141 1.01 -14.91 1.66
CA VAL A 141 1.70 -15.75 2.64
C VAL A 141 2.43 -16.85 1.88
N THR A 142 3.74 -16.94 2.06
CA THR A 142 4.59 -18.00 1.49
C THR A 142 5.13 -18.85 2.62
N GLN A 143 4.88 -20.16 2.55
CA GLN A 143 5.49 -21.14 3.43
C GLN A 143 6.41 -22.08 2.64
N PRO A 144 7.62 -22.39 3.16
CA PRO A 144 8.62 -23.18 2.45
C PRO A 144 8.32 -24.69 2.38
N GLY A 145 7.24 -25.17 3.00
CA GLY A 145 6.87 -26.59 2.99
C GLY A 145 7.59 -27.41 4.05
N GLU A 146 7.53 -26.97 5.30
CA GLU A 146 8.09 -27.68 6.44
C GLU A 146 7.00 -28.47 7.20
N CYS A 147 7.39 -29.29 8.19
CA CYS A 147 6.46 -30.09 8.99
C CYS A 147 5.57 -31.09 8.20
N GLY A 148 6.06 -31.60 7.07
CA GLY A 148 5.30 -32.49 6.20
C GLY A 148 4.21 -31.79 5.38
N LEU A 149 4.17 -30.45 5.41
CA LEU A 149 3.33 -29.64 4.53
C LEU A 149 4.05 -29.42 3.20
N LEU A 150 3.28 -29.29 2.13
CA LEU A 150 3.83 -28.87 0.84
C LEU A 150 4.10 -27.36 0.85
N PRO A 151 5.13 -26.89 0.13
CA PRO A 151 5.33 -25.47 -0.10
C PRO A 151 4.07 -24.88 -0.73
N SER A 152 3.63 -23.73 -0.22
CA SER A 152 2.45 -23.08 -0.76
C SER A 152 2.53 -21.57 -0.64
N MET A 153 1.72 -20.92 -1.48
CA MET A 153 1.56 -19.49 -1.54
C MET A 153 0.08 -19.18 -1.56
N GLU A 154 -0.39 -18.39 -0.61
CA GLU A 154 -1.79 -18.02 -0.45
C GLU A 154 -1.95 -16.51 -0.52
N LYS A 155 -2.93 -16.02 -1.27
CA LYS A 155 -3.26 -14.59 -1.36
C LYS A 155 -4.57 -14.31 -0.64
N ARG A 156 -4.55 -13.30 0.22
CA ARG A 156 -5.71 -12.81 0.97
C ARG A 156 -5.88 -11.31 0.76
N ALA A 157 -7.10 -10.87 0.51
CA ALA A 157 -7.40 -9.44 0.45
C ALA A 157 -7.56 -8.90 1.87
N PHE A 158 -7.12 -7.66 2.09
CA PHE A 158 -7.32 -6.95 3.34
C PHE A 158 -7.72 -5.50 3.10
N THR A 159 -8.29 -4.87 4.12
CA THR A 159 -8.57 -3.44 4.13
C THR A 159 -8.03 -2.79 5.40
N LEU A 160 -7.77 -1.49 5.31
CA LEU A 160 -7.37 -0.63 6.40
C LEU A 160 -8.46 0.41 6.64
N THR A 161 -8.77 0.68 7.90
CA THR A 161 -9.69 1.76 8.29
C THR A 161 -8.93 2.77 9.12
N PHE A 162 -8.87 4.04 8.69
CA PHE A 162 -8.23 5.10 9.47
C PHE A 162 -8.95 5.28 10.82
N LEU A 163 -8.22 5.17 11.92
CA LEU A 163 -8.76 5.35 13.27
C LEU A 163 -8.45 6.73 13.81
N ARG A 164 -7.17 7.11 13.77
CA ARG A 164 -6.68 8.35 14.36
C ARG A 164 -5.30 8.74 13.82
N PRO A 165 -4.94 10.03 13.89
CA PRO A 165 -3.57 10.46 13.66
C PRO A 165 -2.58 9.81 14.62
N LEU A 166 -1.29 9.90 14.29
CA LEU A 166 -0.23 9.45 15.19
C LEU A 166 -0.30 10.22 16.53
N PRO A 167 -0.09 9.55 17.68
CA PRO A 167 -0.13 10.22 18.99
C PRO A 167 0.90 11.36 19.12
N ARG A 168 2.02 11.24 18.40
CA ARG A 168 3.03 12.29 18.29
C ARG A 168 3.17 12.67 16.82
N PRO A 169 3.16 13.97 16.50
CA PRO A 169 3.54 14.43 15.17
C PRO A 169 4.92 13.90 14.82
N VAL A 170 5.09 13.49 13.57
CA VAL A 170 6.37 13.03 13.04
C VAL A 170 6.79 13.99 11.93
N GLU A 171 8.06 14.34 11.94
CA GLU A 171 8.66 15.13 10.87
C GLU A 171 8.88 14.19 9.68
N ARG A 172 8.10 14.39 8.62
CA ARG A 172 8.11 13.51 7.43
C ARG A 172 9.44 13.57 6.68
N TYR A 173 10.08 14.74 6.66
CA TYR A 173 11.37 14.99 6.00
C TYR A 173 12.39 15.46 7.06
N PRO A 174 12.90 14.54 7.89
CA PRO A 174 13.79 14.91 8.99
C PRO A 174 15.19 15.30 8.51
N PHE A 175 15.55 14.94 7.27
CA PHE A 175 16.88 15.19 6.72
C PHE A 175 16.97 16.58 6.13
N TYR A 176 18.06 17.29 6.46
CA TYR A 176 18.40 18.54 5.80
C TYR A 176 19.23 18.23 4.55
N CYS A 177 18.69 18.56 3.38
CA CYS A 177 19.37 18.35 2.11
C CYS A 177 20.08 19.63 1.66
N GLU A 178 21.40 19.56 1.47
CA GLU A 178 22.22 20.71 1.08
C GLU A 178 21.78 21.27 -0.28
N PRO A 179 21.65 22.59 -0.47
CA PRO A 179 21.23 23.16 -1.74
C PRO A 179 22.29 23.12 -2.86
N GLY A 180 23.56 22.83 -2.54
CA GLY A 180 24.68 22.91 -3.47
C GLY A 180 25.10 21.55 -4.06
N GLY A 181 24.87 21.36 -5.36
CA GLY A 181 25.63 20.46 -6.24
C GLY A 181 25.39 18.95 -6.11
N LEU A 182 25.48 18.38 -4.90
CA LEU A 182 25.30 16.94 -4.66
C LEU A 182 23.98 16.60 -3.97
N ARG A 183 23.26 17.60 -3.42
CA ARG A 183 21.96 17.47 -2.74
C ARG A 183 21.94 16.29 -1.74
N ALA A 184 23.06 16.06 -1.08
CA ALA A 184 23.17 15.05 -0.05
C ALA A 184 22.29 15.45 1.13
N CYS A 185 21.54 14.48 1.65
CA CYS A 185 20.67 14.64 2.80
C CYS A 185 21.35 13.98 4.00
N TRP A 186 21.48 14.74 5.09
CA TRP A 186 22.16 14.34 6.33
C TRP A 186 21.19 14.36 7.51
#